data_AF-A0A0N8KLS6-F1
#
_entry.id   AF-A0A0N8KLS6-F1
#
_cell.length_a   1.000
_cell.length_b   1.000
_cell.length_c   1.000
_cell.angle_alpha   90.00
_cell.angle_beta   90.00
_cell.angle_gamma   90.00
#
_symmetry.space_group_name_H-M   'P 1'
#
loop_
_entity.id
_entity.type
_entity.pdbx_description
1 polymer ?
#
loop_
_entity_poly.entity_id
_entity_poly.type
_entity_poly.pdbx_seq_one_letter_code
_entity_poly.pdbx_strand_id
1 'polypeptide(L)'
;MATASAIVPASIIAGVIGTAALMVVYMSAAALAGALSATSLEDLLSFLVVGGAAIAVGSIGGTFVVAFYLVIFGLPVALMLGERVRTPAGLLIAMATGLAAAYVVSRWMWGMPSVSGEPSPWEEALVLLCFVLPAAWFYRRQVIAMLDELPA
;
A
#
# COMPACT_ATOMS: atom_id res chain seq x y z
N MET A 1 -12.89 -11.55 16.04
CA MET A 1 -13.45 -11.47 14.67
C MET A 1 -13.36 -10.06 14.09
N ALA A 2 -13.69 -9.01 14.86
CA ALA A 2 -13.59 -7.60 14.45
C ALA A 2 -12.23 -7.18 13.83
N THR A 3 -11.10 -7.67 14.33
CA THR A 3 -9.78 -7.32 13.81
C THR A 3 -9.52 -7.85 12.40
N ALA A 4 -10.01 -9.05 12.06
CA ALA A 4 -9.82 -9.64 10.75
C ALA A 4 -10.76 -9.02 9.69
N SER A 5 -11.98 -8.61 10.07
CA SER A 5 -12.91 -7.94 9.15
C SER A 5 -12.45 -6.54 8.73
N ALA A 6 -11.61 -5.88 9.53
CA ALA A 6 -11.02 -4.58 9.20
C ALA A 6 -10.02 -4.62 8.03
N ILE A 7 -9.51 -5.81 7.65
CA ILE A 7 -8.48 -5.97 6.62
C ILE A 7 -9.01 -5.61 5.22
N VAL A 8 -10.22 -6.06 4.88
CA VAL A 8 -10.82 -5.85 3.56
C VAL A 8 -11.01 -4.36 3.26
N PRO A 9 -11.72 -3.57 4.08
CA PRO A 9 -11.88 -2.14 3.81
C PRO A 9 -10.55 -1.38 3.84
N ALA A 10 -9.65 -1.72 4.77
CA ALA A 10 -8.34 -1.07 4.87
C ALA A 10 -7.46 -1.31 3.64
N SER A 11 -7.45 -2.54 3.12
CA SER A 11 -6.66 -2.91 1.94
C SER A 11 -7.19 -2.30 0.64
N ILE A 12 -8.51 -2.15 0.50
CA ILE A 12 -9.10 -1.44 -0.65
C ILE A 12 -8.70 0.03 -0.62
N ILE A 13 -8.90 0.70 0.52
CA ILE A 13 -8.59 2.14 0.67
C ILE A 13 -7.08 2.39 0.45
N ALA A 14 -6.23 1.63 1.12
CA ALA A 14 -4.79 1.79 1.00
C ALA A 14 -4.25 1.37 -0.37
N GLY A 15 -4.85 0.35 -1.01
CA GLY A 15 -4.52 -0.03 -2.38
C GLY A 15 -4.79 1.11 -3.36
N VAL A 16 -5.99 1.69 -3.34
CA VAL A 16 -6.36 2.82 -4.22
C VAL A 16 -5.49 4.04 -3.95
N ILE A 17 -5.29 4.42 -2.68
CA ILE A 17 -4.45 5.57 -2.32
C ILE A 17 -3.01 5.34 -2.74
N GLY A 18 -2.47 4.14 -2.51
CA GLY A 18 -1.11 3.81 -2.89
C GLY A 18 -0.90 3.83 -4.39
N THR A 19 -1.84 3.29 -5.18
CA THR A 19 -1.78 3.35 -6.63
C THR A 19 -1.88 4.78 -7.14
N ALA A 20 -2.77 5.60 -6.57
CA ALA A 20 -2.91 7.01 -6.94
C ALA A 20 -1.62 7.80 -6.61
N ALA A 21 -1.07 7.64 -5.41
CA ALA A 21 0.15 8.30 -5.00
C ALA A 21 1.36 7.89 -5.87
N LEU A 22 1.49 6.59 -6.14
CA LEU A 22 2.53 6.05 -7.00
C LEU A 22 2.41 6.59 -8.42
N MET A 23 1.20 6.67 -8.97
CA MET A 23 0.98 7.26 -10.30
C MET A 23 1.32 8.74 -10.36
N VAL A 24 1.02 9.53 -9.32
CA VAL A 24 1.43 10.94 -9.27
C VAL A 24 2.95 11.07 -9.30
N VAL A 25 3.67 10.22 -8.57
CA VAL A 25 5.14 10.21 -8.57
C VAL A 25 5.70 9.84 -9.95
N TYR A 26 5.21 8.77 -10.58
CA TYR A 26 5.68 8.38 -11.91
C TYR A 26 5.32 9.39 -12.99
N MET A 27 4.12 9.97 -12.95
CA MET A 27 3.69 10.98 -13.92
C MET A 27 4.46 12.29 -13.77
N SER A 28 4.76 12.71 -12.53
CA SER A 28 5.60 13.89 -12.30
C SER A 28 7.05 13.68 -12.73
N ALA A 29 7.61 12.49 -12.50
CA ALA A 29 8.93 12.12 -13.02
C ALA A 29 8.96 12.11 -14.56
N ALA A 30 7.93 11.53 -15.19
CA ALA A 30 7.77 11.54 -16.64
C ALA A 30 7.61 12.97 -17.21
N ALA A 31 6.86 13.83 -16.53
CA ALA A 31 6.71 15.24 -16.88
C ALA A 31 8.05 15.98 -16.87
N LEU A 32 8.81 15.81 -15.79
CA LEU A 32 10.13 16.42 -15.61
C LEU A 32 11.16 15.91 -16.62
N ALA A 33 11.04 14.65 -17.04
CA ALA A 33 11.86 14.05 -18.10
C ALA A 33 11.45 14.46 -19.53
N GLY A 34 10.41 15.29 -19.69
CA GLY A 34 9.91 15.74 -20.99
C GLY A 34 9.09 14.69 -21.76
N ALA A 35 8.77 13.55 -21.13
CA ALA A 35 8.05 12.44 -21.76
C ALA A 35 6.55 12.72 -22.00
N LEU A 36 6.02 13.83 -21.46
CA LEU A 36 4.63 14.27 -21.66
C LEU A 36 4.44 15.19 -22.87
N SER A 37 5.45 15.33 -23.73
CA SER A 37 5.29 16.02 -25.02
C SER A 37 4.50 15.13 -26.00
N ALA A 38 3.21 14.89 -25.71
CA ALA A 38 2.31 14.23 -26.64
C ALA A 38 2.15 15.13 -27.88
N THR A 39 2.77 14.72 -28.98
CA THR A 39 2.77 15.47 -30.24
C THR A 39 1.56 15.12 -31.12
N SER A 40 0.81 14.06 -30.80
CA SER A 40 -0.40 13.65 -31.53
C SER A 40 -1.60 13.31 -30.62
N LEU A 41 -2.81 13.40 -31.18
CA LEU A 41 -4.06 13.00 -30.51
C LEU A 41 -4.10 11.49 -30.22
N GLU A 42 -3.47 10.69 -31.09
CA GLU A 42 -3.38 9.23 -30.96
C GLU A 42 -2.52 8.83 -29.75
N ASP A 43 -1.42 9.55 -29.52
CA ASP A 43 -0.59 9.36 -28.32
C ASP A 43 -1.38 9.68 -27.06
N LEU A 44 -2.14 10.78 -27.06
CA LEU A 44 -2.94 11.19 -25.91
C LEU A 44 -4.04 10.16 -25.56
N LEU A 45 -4.71 9.61 -26.58
CA LEU A 45 -5.69 8.53 -26.40
C LEU A 45 -5.01 7.25 -25.89
N SER A 46 -3.84 6.91 -26.42
CA SER A 46 -3.07 5.74 -25.99
C SER A 46 -2.61 5.87 -24.53
N PHE A 47 -2.12 7.04 -24.13
CA PHE A 47 -1.77 7.34 -22.72
C PHE A 47 -2.98 7.22 -21.79
N LEU A 48 -4.15 7.68 -22.23
CA LEU A 48 -5.38 7.59 -21.42
C LEU A 48 -5.82 6.13 -21.23
N VAL A 49 -5.81 5.33 -22.29
CA VAL A 49 -6.20 3.91 -22.23
C VAL A 49 -5.22 3.10 -21.40
N VAL A 50 -3.92 3.22 -21.69
CA VAL A 50 -2.87 2.48 -20.97
C VAL A 50 -2.76 2.95 -19.52
N GLY A 51 -2.83 4.26 -19.27
CA GLY A 51 -2.84 4.82 -17.93
C GLY A 51 -4.05 4.38 -17.11
N GLY A 52 -5.24 4.39 -17.71
CA GLY A 52 -6.47 3.89 -17.08
C GLY A 52 -6.38 2.40 -16.75
N ALA A 53 -5.88 1.58 -17.68
CA ALA A 53 -5.66 0.15 -17.45
C ALA A 53 -4.62 -0.09 -16.34
N ALA A 54 -3.53 0.66 -16.32
CA ALA A 54 -2.48 0.56 -15.31
C ALA A 54 -2.99 0.95 -13.92
N ILE A 55 -3.85 1.98 -13.81
CA ILE A 55 -4.51 2.34 -12.54
C ILE A 55 -5.42 1.21 -12.07
N ALA A 56 -6.22 0.62 -12.97
CA ALA A 56 -7.13 -0.47 -12.61
C ALA A 56 -6.38 -1.70 -12.11
N VAL A 57 -5.39 -2.17 -12.88
CA VAL A 57 -4.54 -3.33 -12.50
C VAL A 57 -3.74 -3.02 -11.24
N GLY A 58 -3.16 -1.83 -11.15
CA GLY A 58 -2.39 -1.39 -9.98
C GLY A 58 -3.24 -1.30 -8.72
N SER A 59 -4.50 -0.86 -8.82
CA SER A 59 -5.41 -0.77 -7.67
C SER A 59 -5.81 -2.15 -7.18
N ILE A 60 -6.17 -3.06 -8.09
CA ILE A 60 -6.53 -4.44 -7.75
C ILE A 60 -5.32 -5.15 -7.13
N GLY A 61 -4.17 -5.10 -7.81
CA GLY A 61 -2.93 -5.71 -7.32
C GLY A 61 -2.50 -5.12 -5.98
N GLY A 62 -2.53 -3.79 -5.85
CA GLY A 62 -2.23 -3.07 -4.63
C GLY A 62 -3.14 -3.50 -3.46
N THR A 63 -4.44 -3.66 -3.70
CA THR A 63 -5.37 -4.17 -2.70
C THR A 63 -4.99 -5.58 -2.23
N PHE A 64 -4.67 -6.51 -3.13
CA PHE A 64 -4.28 -7.87 -2.74
C PHE A 64 -2.97 -7.89 -1.96
N VAL A 65 -1.96 -7.13 -2.41
CA VAL A 65 -0.66 -7.02 -1.73
C VAL A 65 -0.84 -6.43 -0.33
N VAL A 66 -1.62 -5.36 -0.21
CA VAL A 66 -1.90 -4.75 1.09
C VAL A 66 -2.70 -5.71 1.99
N ALA A 67 -3.69 -6.42 1.45
CA ALA A 67 -4.46 -7.39 2.23
C ALA A 67 -3.56 -8.51 2.77
N PHE A 68 -2.70 -9.08 1.93
CA PHE A 68 -1.69 -10.06 2.33
C PHE A 68 -0.79 -9.52 3.44
N TYR A 69 -0.33 -8.27 3.29
CA TYR A 69 0.50 -7.59 4.26
C TYR A 69 -0.20 -7.42 5.63
N LEU A 70 -1.45 -6.98 5.60
CA LEU A 70 -2.27 -6.81 6.81
C LEU A 70 -2.60 -8.15 7.46
N VAL A 71 -2.78 -9.24 6.70
CA VAL A 71 -3.00 -10.58 7.27
C VAL A 71 -1.75 -11.08 8.00
N ILE A 72 -0.58 -10.99 7.38
CA ILE A 72 0.65 -11.55 7.94
C ILE A 72 1.21 -10.71 9.09
N PHE A 73 1.16 -9.39 8.97
CA PHE A 73 1.81 -8.49 9.94
C PHE A 73 0.82 -7.63 10.69
N GLY A 74 -0.18 -7.06 10.01
CA GLY A 74 -1.17 -6.18 10.64
C GLY A 74 -2.01 -6.89 11.70
N LEU A 75 -2.50 -8.10 11.41
CA LEU A 75 -3.37 -8.87 12.28
C LEU A 75 -2.65 -9.33 13.55
N PRO A 76 -1.46 -9.96 13.50
CA PRO A 76 -0.73 -10.31 14.72
C PRO A 76 -0.39 -9.09 15.58
N VAL A 77 0.01 -7.97 14.95
CA VAL A 77 0.34 -6.74 15.67
C VAL A 77 -0.90 -6.15 16.35
N ALA A 78 -2.06 -6.15 15.70
CA ALA A 78 -3.31 -5.71 16.32
C ALA A 78 -3.73 -6.62 17.48
N LEU A 79 -3.55 -7.94 17.35
CA LEU A 79 -3.85 -8.90 18.41
C LEU A 79 -2.88 -8.73 19.61
N MET A 80 -1.59 -8.49 19.36
CA MET A 80 -0.60 -8.24 20.41
C MET A 80 -0.83 -6.91 21.13
N LEU A 81 -1.26 -5.88 20.40
CA LEU A 81 -1.52 -4.55 20.99
C LEU A 81 -2.85 -4.49 21.74
N GLY A 82 -3.88 -5.23 21.32
CA GLY A 82 -5.20 -5.22 21.97
C GLY A 82 -5.74 -3.80 22.13
N GLU A 83 -6.09 -3.39 23.35
CA GLU A 83 -6.56 -2.02 23.65
C GLU A 83 -5.49 -0.94 23.38
N ARG A 84 -4.20 -1.31 23.40
CA ARG A 84 -3.10 -0.37 23.16
C ARG A 84 -3.04 0.12 21.71
N VAL A 85 -3.78 -0.50 20.80
CA VAL A 85 -4.00 0.02 19.43
C VAL A 85 -4.53 1.46 19.46
N ARG A 86 -5.29 1.85 20.50
CA ARG A 86 -5.83 3.21 20.67
C ARG A 86 -4.75 4.26 20.98
N THR A 87 -3.59 3.85 21.47
CA THR A 87 -2.50 4.78 21.85
C THR A 87 -1.66 5.22 20.65
N PRO A 88 -1.03 6.41 20.70
CA PRO A 88 -0.07 6.83 19.69
C PRO A 88 1.18 5.93 19.65
N ALA A 89 1.56 5.34 20.78
CA ALA A 89 2.63 4.34 20.83
C ALA A 89 2.27 3.07 20.03
N GLY A 90 1.02 2.62 20.10
CA GLY A 90 0.52 1.51 19.30
C GLY A 90 0.55 1.79 17.79
N LEU A 91 0.30 3.04 17.39
CA LEU A 91 0.47 3.48 16.00
C LEU A 91 1.93 3.38 15.56
N LEU A 92 2.87 3.91 16.37
CA LEU A 92 4.30 3.85 16.04
C LEU A 92 4.80 2.41 15.92
N ILE A 93 4.37 1.53 16.83
CA ILE A 93 4.72 0.10 16.77
C ILE A 93 4.16 -0.52 15.51
N ALA A 94 2.87 -0.30 15.20
CA ALA A 94 2.25 -0.84 13.98
C ALA A 94 2.90 -0.34 12.70
N MET A 95 3.28 0.95 12.65
CA MET A 95 4.01 1.53 11.53
C MET A 95 5.43 0.95 11.46
N ALA A 96 6.15 0.80 12.57
CA ALA A 96 7.51 0.27 12.59
C ALA A 96 7.56 -1.22 12.19
N THR A 97 6.67 -2.05 12.73
CA THR A 97 6.53 -3.44 12.31
C THR A 97 6.05 -3.53 10.88
N GLY A 98 5.12 -2.66 10.48
CA GLY A 98 4.65 -2.51 9.11
C GLY A 98 5.78 -2.12 8.15
N LEU A 99 6.71 -1.28 8.56
CA LEU A 99 7.82 -0.87 7.72
C LEU A 99 8.88 -1.98 7.62
N ALA A 100 9.22 -2.59 8.75
CA ALA A 100 10.22 -3.66 8.83
C ALA A 100 9.79 -4.90 8.04
N ALA A 101 8.55 -5.34 8.18
CA ALA A 101 8.08 -6.52 7.47
C ALA A 101 7.86 -6.25 5.97
N ALA A 102 7.52 -5.02 5.58
CA ALA A 102 7.41 -4.68 4.16
C ALA A 102 8.77 -4.65 3.49
N TYR A 103 9.80 -4.18 4.20
CA TYR A 103 11.19 -4.28 3.77
C TYR A 103 11.67 -5.73 3.64
N VAL A 104 11.27 -6.62 4.56
CA VAL A 104 11.61 -8.05 4.47
C VAL A 104 10.87 -8.72 3.31
N VAL A 105 9.57 -8.45 3.15
CA VAL A 105 8.76 -9.03 2.06
C VAL A 105 9.18 -8.49 0.71
N SER A 106 9.53 -7.21 0.59
CA SER A 106 10.06 -6.68 -0.66
C SER A 106 11.33 -7.45 -1.04
N ARG A 107 12.29 -7.54 -0.13
CA ARG A 107 13.52 -8.31 -0.41
C ARG A 107 13.28 -9.79 -0.68
N TRP A 108 12.23 -10.39 -0.10
CA TRP A 108 11.87 -11.78 -0.37
C TRP A 108 11.18 -11.98 -1.73
N MET A 109 10.26 -11.09 -2.10
CA MET A 109 9.57 -11.13 -3.40
C MET A 109 10.51 -10.82 -4.56
N TRP A 110 11.43 -9.87 -4.39
CA TRP A 110 12.43 -9.49 -5.40
C TRP A 110 13.74 -10.27 -5.29
N GLY A 111 13.92 -11.08 -4.25
CA GLY A 111 15.08 -11.95 -4.03
C GLY A 111 15.06 -13.26 -4.81
N MET A 112 14.10 -13.47 -5.72
CA MET A 112 14.17 -14.54 -6.71
C MET A 112 15.13 -14.12 -7.84
N PRO A 113 16.38 -14.63 -7.88
CA PRO A 113 17.46 -14.08 -8.71
C PRO A 113 17.26 -14.24 -10.22
N SER A 114 16.17 -14.88 -10.65
CA SER A 114 15.92 -15.26 -12.04
C SER A 114 15.05 -14.29 -12.83
N VAL A 115 14.41 -13.28 -12.21
CA VAL A 115 13.38 -12.47 -12.91
C VAL A 115 13.58 -10.95 -12.88
N SER A 116 14.30 -10.35 -11.93
CA SER A 116 14.56 -8.89 -11.97
C SER A 116 15.71 -8.49 -11.08
N GLY A 117 16.53 -7.52 -11.51
CA GLY A 117 17.64 -6.98 -10.75
C GLY A 117 17.23 -6.44 -9.38
N GLU A 118 18.22 -6.22 -8.51
CA GLU A 118 18.01 -5.69 -7.16
C GLU A 118 17.12 -4.43 -7.21
N PRO A 119 16.03 -4.37 -6.43
CA PRO A 119 15.16 -3.21 -6.43
C PRO A 119 15.94 -1.99 -5.96
N SER A 120 15.75 -0.86 -6.64
CA SER A 120 16.40 0.37 -6.22
C SER A 120 15.89 0.77 -4.83
N PRO A 121 16.74 1.35 -3.96
CA PRO A 121 16.30 1.84 -2.65
C PRO A 121 15.12 2.83 -2.74
N TRP A 122 14.98 3.49 -3.89
CA TRP A 122 13.89 4.39 -4.20
C TRP A 122 12.54 3.67 -4.41
N GLU A 123 12.52 2.54 -5.11
CA GLU A 123 11.31 1.74 -5.31
C GLU A 123 10.83 1.10 -4.01
N GLU A 124 11.76 0.62 -3.17
CA GLU A 124 11.45 0.14 -1.82
C GLU A 124 10.79 1.26 -0.99
N ALA A 125 11.36 2.47 -1.00
CA ALA A 125 10.80 3.62 -0.29
C ALA A 125 9.39 3.99 -0.78
N LEU A 126 9.12 3.91 -2.09
CA LEU A 126 7.81 4.18 -2.66
C LEU A 126 6.76 3.16 -2.22
N VAL A 127 7.09 1.87 -2.19
CA VAL A 127 6.16 0.84 -1.68
C VAL A 127 5.80 1.10 -0.22
N LEU A 128 6.79 1.45 0.59
CA LEU A 128 6.60 1.75 2.02
C LEU A 128 5.72 3.01 2.23
N LEU A 129 6.01 4.08 1.48
CA LEU A 129 5.31 5.36 1.59
C LEU A 129 3.89 5.32 1.02
N CYS A 130 3.71 4.72 -0.16
CA CYS A 130 2.44 4.77 -0.86
C CYS A 130 1.46 3.70 -0.36
N PHE A 131 1.92 2.51 0.03
CA PHE A 131 1.00 1.41 0.35
C PHE A 131 0.98 1.06 1.85
N VAL A 132 2.15 0.87 2.45
CA VAL A 132 2.26 0.30 3.80
C VAL A 132 1.83 1.30 4.88
N LEU A 133 2.28 2.55 4.76
CA LEU A 133 1.93 3.61 5.71
C LEU A 133 0.42 3.90 5.73
N PRO A 134 -0.24 4.11 4.57
CA PRO A 134 -1.70 4.21 4.52
C PRO A 134 -2.39 2.95 5.05
N ALA A 135 -1.91 1.76 4.69
CA ALA A 135 -2.50 0.50 5.16
C ALA A 135 -2.51 0.39 6.68
N ALA A 136 -1.37 0.65 7.33
CA ALA A 136 -1.26 0.61 8.79
C ALA A 136 -2.18 1.62 9.46
N TRP A 137 -2.27 2.83 8.91
CA TRP A 137 -3.16 3.89 9.42
C TRP A 137 -4.64 3.53 9.30
N PHE A 138 -5.09 3.13 8.10
CA PHE A 138 -6.49 2.81 7.85
C PHE A 138 -6.92 1.54 8.58
N TYR A 139 -6.07 0.51 8.60
CA TYR A 139 -6.34 -0.71 9.34
C TYR A 139 -6.54 -0.43 10.83
N ARG A 140 -5.67 0.37 11.45
CA ARG A 140 -5.83 0.82 12.84
C ARG A 140 -7.17 1.51 13.06
N ARG A 141 -7.55 2.45 12.19
CA ARG A 141 -8.83 3.17 12.30
C ARG A 141 -10.04 2.22 12.22
N GLN A 142 -10.01 1.27 11.30
CA GLN A 142 -11.07 0.29 11.12
C GLN A 142 -11.16 -0.68 12.31
N VAL A 143 -10.02 -1.12 12.84
CA VAL A 143 -9.98 -1.95 14.06
C VAL A 143 -10.56 -1.21 15.25
N ILE A 144 -10.24 0.07 15.45
CA ILE A 144 -10.78 0.87 16.56
C ILE A 144 -12.31 1.00 16.41
N ALA A 145 -12.78 1.37 15.22
CA ALA A 145 -14.22 1.51 14.95
C ALA A 145 -14.98 0.21 15.22
N MET A 146 -14.47 -0.94 14.77
CA MET A 146 -15.12 -2.24 15.01
C MET A 146 -15.04 -2.70 16.47
N LEU A 147 -14.04 -2.26 17.24
CA LEU A 147 -13.98 -2.51 18.68
C LEU A 147 -14.98 -1.63 19.45
N ASP A 148 -15.27 -0.42 18.97
CA ASP A 148 -16.25 0.48 19.58
C ASP A 148 -17.70 0.03 19.32
N GLU A 149 -17.95 -0.77 18.27
CA GLU A 149 -19.28 -1.31 17.93
C GLU A 149 -19.66 -2.60 18.67
N LEU A 150 -18.72 -3.26 19.35
CA LEU A 150 -19.00 -4.47 20.12
C LEU A 150 -19.67 -4.09 21.47
N PRO A 151 -20.87 -4.61 21.79
CA PRO A 151 -21.46 -4.42 23.10
C PRO A 151 -20.56 -5.06 24.16
N ALA A 152 -20.31 -4.31 25.25
CA ALA A 152 -19.53 -4.75 26.40
C ALA A 152 -20.11 -6.00 27.07
#